data_AF-A0A246BFC6-F1
#
_entry.id   AF-A0A246BFC6-F1
#
_cell.length_a   1.000
_cell.length_b   1.000
_cell.length_c   1.000
_cell.angle_alpha   90.00
_cell.angle_beta   90.00
_cell.angle_gamma   90.00
#
_symmetry.space_group_name_H-M   'P 1'
#
loop_
_entity.id
_entity.type
_entity.pdbx_description
1 polymer ?
#
loop_
_entity_poly.entity_id
_entity_poly.type
_entity_poly.pdbx_seq_one_letter_code
_entity_poly.pdbx_strand_id
1 'polypeptide(L)' 'MTISRSMGLDPILERLGREGASLLEAEAMRAVLAEDFAGRSLDSLSEDEWLRALGRMEAVKQTGNAGMK' A
#
# COMPACT_ATOMS: atom_id res chain seq x y z
N MET A 1 -13.74 -3.92 0.93
CA MET A 1 -13.61 -2.56 1.54
C MET A 1 -13.16 -1.55 0.48
N THR A 2 -13.64 -0.30 0.49
CA THR A 2 -13.29 0.70 -0.55
C THR A 2 -11.94 1.37 -0.29
N ILE A 3 -11.14 1.51 -1.34
CA ILE A 3 -9.83 2.15 -1.32
C ILE A 3 -9.99 3.68 -1.20
N SER A 4 -9.38 4.26 -0.17
CA SER A 4 -9.34 5.69 0.08
C SER A 4 -8.17 6.07 1.00
N ARG A 5 -7.84 7.36 1.09
CA ARG A 5 -6.80 7.86 2.03
C ARG A 5 -7.15 7.66 3.50
N SER A 6 -8.43 7.45 3.81
CA SER A 6 -8.94 7.26 5.18
C SER A 6 -9.33 5.82 5.50
N MET A 7 -9.14 4.87 4.57
CA MET A 7 -9.40 3.45 4.85
C MET A 7 -8.52 2.95 6.01
N GLY A 8 -9.03 1.97 6.75
CA GLY A 8 -8.28 1.28 7.79
C GLY A 8 -7.10 0.50 7.22
N LEU A 9 -6.05 0.33 8.03
CA LEU A 9 -4.81 -0.34 7.61
C LEU A 9 -4.83 -1.85 7.78
N ASP A 10 -5.67 -2.39 8.68
CA ASP A 10 -5.77 -3.83 8.96
C ASP A 10 -5.83 -4.72 7.70
N PRO A 11 -6.72 -4.48 6.74
CA PRO A 11 -6.79 -5.31 5.53
C PRO A 11 -5.58 -5.16 4.60
N ILE A 12 -4.84 -4.06 4.69
CA ILE A 12 -3.56 -3.91 3.99
C ILE A 12 -2.48 -4.73 4.70
N LEU A 13 -2.43 -4.66 6.04
CA LEU A 13 -1.51 -5.45 6.86
C LEU A 13 -1.74 -6.95 6.68
N GLU A 14 -2.99 -7.38 6.65
CA GLU A 14 -3.37 -8.78 6.40
C GLU A 14 -2.84 -9.25 5.04
N ARG A 15 -3.02 -8.45 3.98
CA ARG A 15 -2.59 -8.81 2.63
C ARG A 15 -1.08 -8.70 2.41
N LEU A 16 -0.39 -7.81 3.12
CA LEU A 16 1.09 -7.75 3.14
C LEU A 16 1.70 -8.91 3.96
N GLY A 17 0.94 -9.51 4.87
CA GLY A 17 1.43 -10.45 5.87
C GLY A 17 1.67 -9.75 7.19
N ARG A 18 0.68 -9.83 8.09
CA ARG A 18 0.60 -9.07 9.34
C ARG A 18 1.83 -9.20 10.26
N GLU A 19 2.52 -10.33 10.19
CA GLU A 19 3.73 -10.60 11.01
C GLU A 19 5.01 -10.00 10.42
N GLY A 20 5.03 -9.70 9.12
CA GLY A 20 6.20 -9.17 8.41
C GLY A 20 6.10 -7.70 8.03
N ALA A 21 4.90 -7.13 7.98
CA ALA A 21 4.66 -5.76 7.57
C ALA A 21 4.55 -4.80 8.77
N SER A 22 5.26 -3.68 8.68
CA SER A 22 5.16 -2.56 9.62
C SER A 22 3.93 -1.68 9.34
N LEU A 23 3.49 -0.93 10.36
CA LEU A 23 2.45 0.09 10.19
C LEU A 23 2.82 1.15 9.14
N LEU A 24 4.10 1.53 9.08
CA LEU A 24 4.61 2.49 8.11
C LEU A 24 4.45 1.97 6.67
N GLU A 25 4.71 0.68 6.44
CA GLU A 25 4.52 0.05 5.13
C GLU A 25 3.04 -0.02 4.75
N ALA A 26 2.16 -0.33 5.70
CA ALA A 26 0.72 -0.30 5.44
C ALA A 26 0.22 1.11 5.11
N GLU A 27 0.75 2.15 5.77
CA GLU A 27 0.43 3.55 5.45
C GLU A 27 0.93 3.96 4.07
N ALA A 28 2.18 3.60 3.72
CA ALA A 28 2.74 3.85 2.41
C ALA A 28 1.94 3.13 1.31
N MET A 29 1.57 1.87 1.55
CA MET A 29 0.75 1.09 0.65
C MET A 29 -0.65 1.70 0.50
N ARG A 30 -1.28 2.18 1.59
CA ARG A 30 -2.56 2.91 1.52
C ARG A 30 -2.45 4.15 0.64
N ALA A 31 -1.36 4.91 0.77
CA ALA A 31 -1.15 6.10 -0.06
C ALA A 31 -1.06 5.75 -1.55
N VAL A 32 -0.27 4.72 -1.90
CA VAL A 32 -0.15 4.25 -3.29
C VAL A 32 -1.50 3.75 -3.82
N LEU A 33 -2.22 2.93 -3.04
CA LEU A 33 -3.52 2.41 -3.44
C LEU A 33 -4.55 3.53 -3.65
N ALA A 34 -4.57 4.52 -2.76
CA ALA A 34 -5.46 5.67 -2.87
C ALA A 34 -5.11 6.60 -4.05
N GLU A 35 -3.89 6.58 -4.55
CA GLU A 35 -3.50 7.32 -5.77
C GLU A 35 -3.96 6.62 -7.04
N ASP A 36 -3.80 5.29 -7.09
CA ASP A 36 -3.97 4.54 -8.34
C ASP A 36 -5.34 3.86 -8.48
N PHE A 37 -6.03 3.61 -7.36
CA PHE A 37 -7.22 2.75 -7.32
C PHE A 37 -8.37 3.31 -6.46
N ALA A 38 -8.38 4.61 -6.18
CA ALA A 38 -9.41 5.25 -5.36
C ALA A 38 -10.84 4.88 -5.81
N GLY A 39 -11.71 4.58 -4.84
CA GLY A 39 -13.11 4.24 -5.09
C GLY A 39 -13.35 2.77 -5.51
N ARG A 40 -12.30 2.01 -5.84
CA ARG A 40 -12.41 0.56 -6.07
C ARG A 40 -12.45 -0.21 -4.75
N SER A 41 -12.96 -1.44 -4.79
CA SER A 41 -12.80 -2.37 -3.65
C SER A 41 -11.38 -2.93 -3.63
N LEU A 42 -10.75 -3.00 -2.45
CA LEU A 42 -9.45 -3.64 -2.28
C LEU A 42 -9.45 -5.10 -2.75
N ASP A 43 -10.55 -5.80 -2.51
CA ASP A 43 -10.76 -7.20 -2.88
C ASP A 43 -10.97 -7.39 -4.40
N SER A 44 -11.17 -6.30 -5.13
CA SER A 44 -11.31 -6.30 -6.60
C SER A 44 -9.99 -6.08 -7.34
N LEU A 45 -8.88 -5.87 -6.61
CA LEU A 45 -7.56 -5.75 -7.22
C LEU A 45 -7.04 -7.12 -7.61
N SER A 46 -6.65 -7.26 -8.87
CA SER A 46 -5.92 -8.46 -9.32
C SER A 46 -4.57 -8.59 -8.61
N GLU A 47 -3.98 -9.77 -8.68
CA GLU A 47 -2.63 -10.00 -8.15
C GLU A 47 -1.59 -9.09 -8.82
N ASP A 48 -1.66 -8.90 -10.14
CA ASP A 48 -0.77 -8.00 -10.87
C ASP A 48 -0.91 -6.54 -10.44
N GLU A 49 -2.14 -6.07 -10.19
CA GLU A 49 -2.38 -4.72 -9.67
C GLU A 49 -1.79 -4.54 -8.28
N TRP A 50 -1.95 -5.56 -7.43
CA TRP A 50 -1.35 -5.58 -6.10
C TRP A 50 0.18 -5.56 -6.15
N LEU A 51 0.81 -6.41 -6.96
CA LEU A 51 2.27 -6.45 -7.10
C LEU A 51 2.83 -5.15 -7.67
N ARG A 52 2.12 -4.50 -8.60
CA ARG A 52 2.50 -3.16 -9.10
C ARG A 52 2.46 -2.10 -8.00
N ALA A 53 1.40 -2.09 -7.19
CA ALA A 53 1.29 -1.18 -6.06
C ALA A 53 2.40 -1.43 -5.01
N LEU A 54 2.71 -2.70 -4.73
CA LEU A 54 3.78 -3.10 -3.83
C LEU A 54 5.16 -2.61 -4.33
N GLY A 55 5.46 -2.80 -5.62
CA GLY A 55 6.70 -2.31 -6.23
C GLY A 55 6.83 -0.78 -6.15
N ARG A 56 5.73 -0.05 -6.36
CA ARG A 56 5.70 1.41 -6.22
C ARG A 56 5.89 1.86 -4.77
N MET A 57 5.29 1.17 -3.80
CA MET A 57 5.49 1.44 -2.38
C MET A 57 6.97 1.27 -1.99
N GLU A 58 7.63 0.19 -2.44
CA GLU A 58 9.06 -0.01 -2.19
C GLU A 58 9.93 1.07 -2.86
N ALA A 59 9.59 1.51 -4.08
CA ALA A 59 10.29 2.61 -4.73
C ALA A 59 10.15 3.93 -3.95
N VAL A 60 8.97 4.23 -3.41
CA VAL A 60 8.72 5.42 -2.56
C VAL A 60 9.52 5.33 -1.26
N LYS A 61 9.62 4.16 -0.63
CA LYS A 61 10.46 3.95 0.56
C LYS A 61 11.94 4.23 0.27
N GLN A 62 12.44 3.78 -0.87
CA GLN A 62 13.83 3.98 -1.27
C GLN A 62 14.15 5.45 -1.59
N THR A 63 13.25 6.17 -2.26
CA THR A 63 13.46 7.58 -2.60
C THR A 63 13.30 8.50 -1.38
N GLY A 64 12.39 8.18 -0.45
CA GLY A 64 12.28 8.86 0.84
C GLY A 64 13.54 8.74 1.70
N ASN A 65 14.23 7.59 1.64
CA ASN A 65 15.49 7.35 2.36
C ASN A 65 16.72 8.02 1.70
N ALA A 66 16.67 8.30 0.40
CA ALA A 66 17.78 8.94 -0.32
C ALA A 66 17.95 10.43 0.03
N GLY A 67 16.92 11.08 0.58
CA GLY A 67 16.96 12.49 1.02
C GLY A 67 17.41 12.70 2.48
N MET A 68 17.72 11.64 3.23
CA MET A 68 18.16 11.69 4.64
C MET A 68 19.65 11.33 4.82
N LYS A 69 20.51 11.74 3.88
CA LYS A 69 21.97 11.72 4.05
C LYS A 69 22.54 13.13 4.10
#